data_AF-A0AA50DWB1-F1
#
_entry.id   AF-A0AA50DWB1-F1
#
_cell.length_a   1.000
_cell.length_b   1.000
_cell.length_c   1.000
_cell.angle_alpha   90.00
_cell.angle_beta   90.00
_cell.angle_gamma   90.00
#
_symmetry.space_group_name_H-M   'P 1'
#
loop_
_entity.id
_entity.type
_entity.pdbx_description
1 polymer ?
#
loop_
_entity_poly.entity_id
_entity_poly.type
_entity_poly.pdbx_seq_one_letter_code
_entity_poly.pdbx_strand_id
1 'polypeptide(L)'
;MDSRDIEEFCQEAGYDCEVVAEGMLAIPPEKNVAEPEWDPDGVLQAAREAQNNDQGEGEEKPDNEFSDAELENIRRRLEGLL
;
A
#
# COMPACT_ATOMS: atom_id res chain seq x y z
N MET A 1 -3.71 -5.44 18.49
CA MET A 1 -2.79 -4.29 18.64
C MET A 1 -3.36 -3.45 19.75
N ASP A 2 -2.56 -3.22 20.78
CA ASP A 2 -2.97 -2.31 21.85
C ASP A 2 -2.54 -0.87 21.52
N SER A 3 -3.02 0.11 22.29
CA SER A 3 -2.71 1.52 22.03
C SER A 3 -1.23 1.86 22.25
N ARG A 4 -0.52 1.11 23.10
CA ARG A 4 0.89 1.34 23.41
C ARG A 4 1.78 0.88 22.26
N ASP A 5 1.46 -0.27 21.66
CA ASP A 5 2.10 -0.77 20.45
C ASP A 5 2.02 0.26 19.30
N ILE A 6 0.86 0.91 19.15
CA ILE A 6 0.61 1.90 18.10
C ILE A 6 1.41 3.18 18.35
N GLU A 7 1.40 3.68 19.59
CA GLU A 7 2.15 4.88 19.98
C GLU A 7 3.66 4.70 19.79
N GLU A 8 4.21 3.54 20.16
CA GLU A 8 5.62 3.20 19.98
C GLU A 8 6.00 3.20 18.50
N PHE A 9 5.22 2.54 17.65
CA PHE A 9 5.43 2.54 16.19
C PHE A 9 5.42 3.96 15.60
N CYS A 10 4.45 4.80 15.98
CA CYS A 10 4.37 6.18 15.49
C CYS A 10 5.61 6.99 15.90
N GLN A 11 6.07 6.86 17.14
CA GLN A 11 7.26 7.57 17.61
C GLN A 11 8.54 7.11 16.90
N GLU A 12 8.72 5.81 16.70
CA GLU A 12 9.89 5.26 15.99
C GLU A 12 9.97 5.76 14.54
N ALA A 13 8.82 5.92 13.89
CA ALA A 13 8.71 6.44 12.53
C ALA A 13 8.76 7.99 12.46
N GLY A 14 8.81 8.68 13.61
CA GLY A 14 8.80 10.15 13.68
C GLY A 14 7.45 10.78 13.33
N TYR A 15 6.36 10.03 13.50
CA TYR A 15 4.99 10.51 13.30
C TYR A 15 4.36 10.96 14.62
N ASP A 16 3.52 12.00 14.53
CA ASP A 16 2.64 12.40 15.62
C ASP A 16 1.49 11.38 15.77
N CYS A 17 1.11 11.07 17.01
CA CYS A 17 0.04 10.11 17.33
C CYS A 17 -1.07 10.78 18.13
N GLU A 18 -2.32 10.60 17.70
CA GLU A 18 -3.52 11.08 18.39
C GLU A 18 -4.57 9.96 18.47
N VAL A 19 -5.05 9.65 19.68
CA VAL A 19 -6.08 8.62 19.90
C VAL A 19 -7.46 9.26 19.84
N VAL A 20 -8.20 8.96 18.77
CA VAL A 20 -9.58 9.46 18.57
C VAL A 20 -10.58 8.43 19.10
N ALA A 21 -11.26 8.77 20.20
CA ALA A 21 -12.26 7.89 20.80
C ALA A 21 -13.55 7.82 19.95
N GLU A 22 -14.39 6.82 20.22
CA GLU A 22 -15.69 6.70 19.56
C GLU A 22 -16.54 7.97 19.77
N GLY A 23 -17.08 8.52 18.67
CA GLY A 23 -17.85 9.77 18.68
C GLY A 23 -17.01 11.05 18.67
N MET A 24 -15.68 10.96 18.71
CA MET A 24 -14.79 12.11 18.44
C MET A 24 -14.50 12.26 16.95
N LEU A 25 -14.18 13.49 16.54
CA LEU A 25 -13.72 13.82 15.20
C LEU A 25 -12.39 14.56 15.30
N ALA A 26 -11.40 14.11 14.53
CA ALA A 26 -10.13 14.83 14.36
C ALA A 26 -10.18 15.67 13.09
N ILE A 27 -9.52 16.82 13.12
CA ILE A 27 -9.41 17.71 11.95
C ILE A 27 -8.18 17.28 11.16
N PRO A 28 -8.33 16.89 9.87
CA PRO A 28 -7.19 16.53 9.05
C PRO A 28 -6.30 17.77 8.78
N PRO A 29 -5.04 17.55 8.35
CA PRO A 29 -4.17 18.65 7.95
C PRO A 29 -4.84 19.51 6.86
N GLU A 30 -4.61 20.83 6.90
CA GLU A 30 -5.27 21.78 6.00
C GLU A 30 -4.90 21.61 4.53
N LYS A 31 -3.78 20.93 4.26
CA LYS A 31 -3.27 20.71 2.91
C LYS A 31 -2.98 19.22 2.71
N ASN A 32 -3.56 18.68 1.64
CA ASN A 32 -3.18 17.37 1.15
C ASN A 32 -1.82 17.43 0.46
N VAL A 33 -1.17 16.28 0.37
CA VAL A 33 -0.02 16.11 -0.52
C VAL A 33 -0.47 16.27 -1.97
N ALA A 34 0.34 16.95 -2.80
CA ALA A 34 -0.01 17.23 -4.19
C ALA A 34 -0.02 15.96 -5.06
N GLU A 35 0.95 15.08 -4.82
CA GLU A 35 1.09 13.80 -5.49
C GLU A 35 1.23 12.73 -4.41
N PRO A 36 0.19 11.91 -4.16
CA PRO A 36 0.32 10.78 -3.27
C PRO A 36 1.28 9.75 -3.88
N GLU A 37 2.10 9.12 -3.05
CA GLU A 37 2.99 8.04 -3.48
C GLU A 37 2.21 6.78 -3.88
N TRP A 38 1.04 6.58 -3.28
CA TRP A 38 0.15 5.50 -3.68
C TRP A 38 -0.59 5.89 -4.96
N ASP A 39 -0.50 5.04 -5.97
CA ASP A 39 -1.20 5.23 -7.24
C ASP A 39 -1.86 3.91 -7.67
N PRO A 40 -3.19 3.78 -7.52
CA PRO A 40 -3.90 2.55 -7.81
C PRO A 40 -3.98 2.27 -9.31
N ASP A 41 -3.85 3.31 -10.14
CA ASP A 41 -3.96 3.22 -11.59
C ASP A 41 -2.57 3.08 -12.27
N GLY A 42 -1.49 3.19 -11.49
CA GLY A 42 -0.10 3.00 -11.93
C GLY A 42 0.43 4.04 -12.92
N VAL A 43 -0.28 5.15 -13.11
CA VAL A 43 0.06 6.25 -14.01
C VAL A 43 1.35 6.98 -13.58
N LEU A 44 1.50 7.29 -12.29
CA LEU A 44 2.67 7.88 -11.66
C LEU A 44 3.86 6.94 -11.76
N GLN A 45 3.64 5.64 -11.58
CA GLN A 45 4.69 4.62 -11.69
C GLN A 45 5.16 4.47 -13.14
N ALA A 46 4.24 4.39 -14.11
CA ALA A 46 4.56 4.38 -15.54
C ALA A 46 5.29 5.67 -15.99
N ALA A 47 4.91 6.82 -15.45
CA ALA A 47 5.58 8.10 -15.72
C ALA A 47 7.00 8.14 -15.13
N ARG A 48 7.22 7.60 -13.92
CA ARG A 48 8.54 7.46 -13.29
C ARG A 48 9.43 6.50 -14.07
N GLU A 49 8.90 5.35 -14.49
CA GLU A 49 9.59 4.35 -15.31
C GLU A 49 9.98 4.92 -16.70
N ALA A 50 9.09 5.68 -17.33
CA ALA A 50 9.40 6.35 -18.59
C ALA A 50 10.52 7.40 -18.48
N GLN A 51 10.67 8.04 -17.31
CA GLN A 51 11.77 8.97 -17.03
C GLN A 51 13.08 8.28 -16.64
N ASN A 52 13.00 7.07 -16.06
CA ASN A 52 14.16 6.26 -15.68
C ASN A 52 14.76 5.45 -16.84
N ASN A 53 14.11 5.42 -18.01
CA ASN A 53 14.52 4.62 -19.18
C ASN A 53 15.78 5.15 -19.93
N ASP A 54 16.55 6.06 -19.33
CA ASP A 54 17.94 6.36 -19.75
C ASP A 54 18.96 5.41 -19.08
N GLN A 55 18.54 4.56 -18.14
CA GLN A 55 19.41 3.53 -17.54
C GLN A 55 18.71 2.17 -17.42
N GLY A 56 18.83 1.36 -18.47
CA GLY A 56 19.04 -0.09 -18.37
C GLY A 56 17.84 -0.99 -18.05
N GLU A 57 17.30 -1.60 -19.10
CA GLU A 57 16.71 -2.95 -19.21
C GLU A 57 16.39 -3.74 -17.91
N GLY A 58 15.09 -3.96 -17.66
CA GLY A 58 14.60 -4.99 -16.74
C GLY A 58 13.08 -4.95 -16.55
N GLU A 59 12.34 -5.78 -17.28
CA GLU A 59 10.91 -6.04 -17.02
C GLU A 59 10.75 -6.66 -15.62
N GLU A 60 10.38 -5.86 -14.62
CA GLU A 60 9.86 -6.39 -13.35
C GLU A 60 8.41 -6.82 -13.57
N LYS A 61 8.22 -8.11 -13.86
CA LYS A 61 6.93 -8.76 -13.62
C LYS A 61 6.55 -8.52 -12.16
N PRO A 62 5.28 -8.31 -11.81
CA PRO A 62 4.88 -8.35 -10.41
C PRO A 62 5.38 -9.69 -9.85
N ASP A 63 6.02 -9.66 -8.69
CA ASP A 63 6.43 -10.82 -7.89
C ASP A 63 5.17 -11.59 -7.45
N ASN A 64 4.45 -12.14 -8.42
CA ASN A 64 3.45 -13.14 -8.19
C ASN A 64 4.22 -14.44 -8.04
N GLU A 65 4.53 -14.81 -6.78
CA GLU A 65 5.16 -16.09 -6.44
C GLU A 65 4.36 -17.30 -6.98
N PHE A 66 3.13 -17.07 -7.40
CA PHE A 66 2.24 -18.06 -7.98
C PHE A 66 2.05 -17.84 -9.48
N SER A 67 2.11 -18.93 -10.24
CA SER A 67 1.66 -18.95 -11.62
C SER A 67 0.13 -18.76 -11.71
N ASP A 68 -0.37 -18.28 -12.85
CA ASP A 68 -1.82 -18.16 -13.10
C ASP A 68 -2.57 -19.48 -12.88
N ALA A 69 -1.93 -20.61 -13.20
CA ALA A 69 -2.49 -21.95 -12.98
C ALA A 69 -2.61 -22.30 -11.48
N GLU A 70 -1.70 -21.82 -10.64
CA GLU A 70 -1.76 -22.01 -9.19
C GLU A 70 -2.85 -21.13 -8.57
N LEU A 71 -3.02 -19.90 -9.06
CA LEU A 71 -4.11 -19.01 -8.65
C LEU A 71 -5.50 -19.61 -8.96
N GLU A 72 -5.67 -20.23 -10.14
CA GLU A 72 -6.92 -20.92 -10.48
C GLU A 72 -7.21 -22.12 -9.55
N ASN A 73 -6.16 -22.85 -9.17
CA ASN A 73 -6.29 -23.97 -8.24
C ASN A 73 -6.68 -23.49 -6.84
N ILE A 74 -6.06 -22.40 -6.36
CA ILE A 74 -6.40 -21.76 -5.09
C ILE A 74 -7.86 -21.29 -5.10
N ARG A 75 -8.32 -20.64 -6.17
CA ARG A 75 -9.72 -20.18 -6.31
C ARG A 75 -10.71 -21.34 -6.21
N ARG A 76 -10.48 -22.41 -6.98
CA ARG A 76 -11.37 -23.58 -7.00
C ARG A 76 -11.44 -24.29 -5.65
N ARG A 77 -10.34 -24.29 -4.89
CA ARG A 77 -10.28 -24.86 -3.54
C ARG A 77 -11.10 -24.06 -2.53
N LEU A 78 -11.17 -22.74 -2.68
CA LEU A 78 -11.96 -21.85 -1.83
C LEU A 78 -13.46 -21.89 -2.17
N GLU A 79 -13.83 -22.09 -3.43
CA GLU A 79 -15.22 -22.24 -3.87
C GLU A 79 -15.90 -23.52 -3.32
N GLY A 80 -15.13 -24.53 -2.92
CA GLY A 80 -15.64 -25.78 -2.33
C GLY A 80 -15.84 -25.76 -0.80
N LEU A 81 -15.67 -24.60 -0.16
CA LEU A 81 -15.75 -24.42 1.30
C LEU A 81 -17.03 -23.71 1.78
N LEU A 82 -18.04 -23.54 0.92
CA LEU A 82 -19.34 -22.93 1.26
C LEU A 82 -20.47 -23.96 1.30
#